data_AF-K6PZZ1-F1
#
_entry.id   AF-K6PZZ1-F1
#
_cell.length_a   1.000
_cell.length_b   1.000
_cell.length_c   1.000
_cell.angle_alpha   90.00
_cell.angle_beta   90.00
_cell.angle_gamma   90.00
#
_symmetry.space_group_name_H-M   'P 1'
#
loop_
_entity.id
_entity.type
_entity.pdbx_description
1 polymer ?
#
loop_
_entity_poly.entity_id
_entity_poly.type
_entity_poly.pdbx_seq_one_letter_code
_entity_poly.pdbx_strand_id
1 'polypeptide(L)'
;MSEYLTSSQAARLLGVSRSTFLNWQSSGKLAEYGVHPIQTLGGQYRYRRDEIEELLRMLTAGGHPEGVPRSNGRPAGPVPDEPDPGEPDPEGDDAADSL
;
A
#
# COMPACT_ATOMS: atom_id res chain seq x y z
N MET A 1 5.61 -5.98 -14.61
CA MET A 1 6.59 -5.02 -14.05
C MET A 1 6.36 -4.99 -12.56
N SER A 2 7.35 -5.35 -11.74
CA SER A 2 7.16 -5.48 -10.29
C SER A 2 7.22 -4.11 -9.62
N GLU A 3 6.10 -3.39 -9.64
CA GLU A 3 5.96 -2.11 -8.95
C GLU A 3 5.80 -2.35 -7.45
N TYR A 4 6.49 -1.56 -6.63
CA TYR A 4 6.41 -1.63 -5.17
C TYR A 4 5.62 -0.44 -4.63
N LEU A 5 4.60 -0.74 -3.84
CA LEU A 5 3.72 0.23 -3.21
C LEU A 5 4.12 0.53 -1.77
N THR A 6 3.86 1.74 -1.31
CA THR A 6 3.85 2.09 0.11
C THR A 6 2.58 1.60 0.79
N SER A 7 2.53 1.58 2.14
CA SER A 7 1.32 1.24 2.88
C SER A 7 0.13 2.14 2.52
N SER A 8 0.39 3.42 2.20
CA SER A 8 -0.65 4.38 1.81
C SER A 8 -1.21 4.07 0.41
N GLN A 9 -0.33 3.77 -0.55
CA GLN A 9 -0.73 3.37 -1.90
C GLN A 9 -1.51 2.05 -1.89
N ALA A 10 -1.02 1.06 -1.14
CA ALA A 10 -1.69 -0.23 -0.99
C ALA A 10 -3.08 -0.10 -0.36
N ALA A 11 -3.21 0.73 0.69
CA ALA A 11 -4.51 1.00 1.32
C ALA A 11 -5.50 1.67 0.37
N ARG A 12 -5.04 2.65 -0.43
CA ARG A 12 -5.86 3.31 -1.46
C ARG A 12 -6.33 2.32 -2.52
N LEU A 13 -5.46 1.43 -2.98
CA LEU A 13 -5.79 0.39 -3.97
C LEU A 13 -6.86 -0.57 -3.45
N LEU A 14 -6.79 -0.93 -2.16
CA LEU A 14 -7.78 -1.78 -1.48
C LEU A 14 -9.06 -1.06 -1.06
N GLY A 15 -9.12 0.28 -1.20
CA GLY A 15 -10.27 1.08 -0.75
C GLY A 15 -10.44 1.13 0.78
N VAL A 16 -9.38 0.92 1.55
CA VAL A 16 -9.40 0.96 3.02
C VAL A 16 -8.57 2.12 3.56
N SER A 17 -8.78 2.48 4.83
CA SER A 17 -7.93 3.48 5.48
C SER A 17 -6.50 2.95 5.70
N ARG A 18 -5.50 3.84 5.70
CA ARG A 18 -4.11 3.46 6.04
C ARG A 18 -4.03 2.77 7.41
N SER A 19 -4.76 3.28 8.40
CA SER A 19 -4.80 2.67 9.74
C SER A 19 -5.35 1.25 9.73
N THR A 20 -6.38 0.98 8.91
CA THR A 20 -6.93 -0.37 8.72
C THR A 20 -5.89 -1.30 8.09
N PHE A 21 -5.19 -0.82 7.06
CA PHE A 21 -4.15 -1.59 6.39
C PHE A 21 -2.96 -1.91 7.31
N LEU A 22 -2.49 -0.92 8.08
CA LEU A 22 -1.43 -1.12 9.07
C LEU A 22 -1.86 -2.07 10.19
N ASN A 23 -3.12 -2.01 10.61
CA ASN A 23 -3.67 -2.97 11.56
C ASN A 23 -3.59 -4.40 10.99
N TRP A 24 -4.03 -4.62 9.74
CA TRP A 24 -3.94 -5.93 9.07
C TRP A 24 -2.50 -6.42 8.90
N GLN A 25 -1.55 -5.51 8.67
CA GLN A 25 -0.13 -5.87 8.65
C GLN A 25 0.32 -6.35 10.04
N SER A 26 0.06 -5.55 11.07
CA SER A 26 0.48 -5.86 12.45
C SER A 26 -0.18 -7.12 13.02
N SER A 27 -1.40 -7.44 12.56
CA SER A 27 -2.13 -8.63 12.97
C SER A 27 -1.74 -9.89 12.19
N GLY A 28 -0.87 -9.78 11.17
CA GLY A 28 -0.49 -10.90 10.29
C GLY A 28 -1.51 -11.24 9.21
N LYS A 29 -2.64 -10.54 9.14
CA LYS A 29 -3.73 -10.81 8.18
C LYS A 29 -3.28 -10.65 6.73
N LEU A 30 -2.37 -9.71 6.44
CA LEU A 30 -1.80 -9.56 5.10
C LEU A 30 -1.03 -10.82 4.66
N ALA A 31 -0.29 -11.46 5.57
CA ALA A 31 0.45 -12.67 5.25
C ALA A 31 -0.48 -13.86 4.97
N GLU A 32 -1.63 -13.94 5.64
CA GLU A 32 -2.66 -14.96 5.35
C GLU A 32 -3.20 -14.88 3.92
N TYR A 33 -3.26 -13.68 3.35
CA TYR A 33 -3.65 -13.45 1.97
C TYR A 33 -2.48 -13.49 0.97
N GLY A 34 -1.27 -13.84 1.42
CA GLY A 34 -0.08 -13.92 0.56
C GLY A 34 0.52 -12.56 0.21
N VAL A 35 0.21 -11.49 0.96
CA VAL A 35 0.86 -10.18 0.82
C VAL A 35 2.09 -10.15 1.74
N HIS A 36 3.26 -9.95 1.16
CA HIS A 36 4.53 -9.99 1.88
C HIS A 36 5.17 -8.60 1.97
N PRO A 37 5.20 -7.98 3.16
CA PRO A 37 5.88 -6.70 3.34
C PRO A 37 7.40 -6.89 3.23
N ILE A 38 8.03 -6.06 2.42
CA ILE A 38 9.48 -5.97 2.28
C ILE A 38 9.94 -4.74 3.07
N GLN A 39 10.73 -4.98 4.10
CA GLN A 39 11.31 -3.90 4.89
C GLN A 39 12.54 -3.32 4.17
N THR A 40 12.56 -2.00 3.97
CA THR A 40 13.71 -1.30 3.41
C THR A 40 14.73 -0.97 4.49
N LEU A 41 15.95 -0.59 4.08
CA LEU A 41 17.03 -0.18 5.00
C LEU A 41 16.65 1.03 5.88
N GLY A 42 15.69 1.85 5.44
CA GLY A 42 15.14 2.98 6.21
C GLY A 42 14.01 2.60 7.17
N GLY A 43 13.71 1.31 7.34
CA GLY A 43 12.64 0.83 8.23
C GLY A 43 11.22 0.98 7.68
N GLN A 44 11.07 1.45 6.43
CA GLN A 44 9.77 1.53 5.76
C GLN A 44 9.37 0.17 5.17
N TYR A 45 8.07 -0.05 4.99
CA TYR A 45 7.54 -1.25 4.34
C TYR A 45 7.10 -0.97 2.90
N ARG A 46 7.47 -1.87 2.01
CA ARG A 46 7.07 -1.90 0.60
C ARG A 46 6.29 -3.18 0.31
N TYR A 47 5.29 -3.10 -0.55
CA TYR A 47 4.42 -4.21 -0.92
C TYR A 47 4.44 -4.37 -2.42
N ARG A 48 4.44 -5.59 -2.94
CA ARG A 48 4.32 -5.77 -4.39
C ARG A 48 2.92 -5.40 -4.84
N ARG A 49 2.83 -4.56 -5.87
CA ARG A 49 1.54 -4.18 -6.46
C ARG A 49 0.72 -5.40 -6.85
N ASP A 50 1.35 -6.38 -7.50
CA ASP A 50 0.67 -7.61 -7.95
C ASP A 50 0.00 -8.37 -6.78
N GLU A 51 0.64 -8.44 -5.60
CA GLU A 51 0.08 -9.09 -4.41
C GLU A 51 -1.12 -8.32 -3.85
N ILE A 52 -1.06 -6.98 -3.86
CA ILE A 52 -2.15 -6.12 -3.41
C ILE A 52 -3.34 -6.19 -4.37
N GLU A 53 -3.09 -6.22 -5.68
CA GLU A 53 -4.13 -6.39 -6.70
C GLU A 53 -4.77 -7.78 -6.61
N GLU A 54 -4.00 -8.82 -6.34
CA GLU A 54 -4.54 -10.16 -6.11
C GLU A 54 -5.40 -10.22 -4.84
N LEU A 55 -4.95 -9.59 -3.75
CA LEU A 55 -5.79 -9.43 -2.55
C LEU A 55 -7.11 -8.71 -2.88
N LEU A 56 -7.08 -7.64 -3.68
CA LEU A 56 -8.30 -6.95 -4.12
C LEU A 56 -9.22 -7.91 -4.89
N ARG A 57 -8.66 -8.73 -5.79
CA ARG A 57 -9.43 -9.75 -6.53
C ARG A 57 -10.03 -10.79 -5.60
N MET A 58 -9.28 -11.29 -4.62
CA MET A 58 -9.79 -12.26 -3.63
C MET A 58 -10.96 -11.68 -2.81
N LEU A 59 -10.83 -10.42 -2.35
CA LEU A 59 -11.87 -9.72 -1.58
C LEU A 59 -13.12 -9.40 -2.40
N THR A 60 -12.99 -9.26 -3.73
CA THR A 60 -14.11 -8.99 -4.64
C THR A 60 -14.73 -10.26 -5.23
N ALA A 61 -13.95 -11.32 -5.43
CA ALA A 61 -14.40 -12.61 -5.96
C ALA A 61 -15.07 -13.51 -4.91
N GLY A 62 -14.58 -13.50 -3.67
CA GLY A 62 -15.26 -14.11 -2.52
C GLY A 62 -16.17 -13.08 -1.88
N GLY A 63 -17.45 -13.05 -2.29
CA GLY A 63 -18.44 -12.05 -1.88
C GLY A 63 -18.26 -11.57 -0.42
N HIS A 64 -17.88 -10.30 -0.28
CA HIS A 64 -17.81 -9.49 0.94
C HIS A 64 -17.68 -10.31 2.24
N PRO A 65 -16.46 -10.63 2.73
CA PRO A 65 -16.32 -11.04 4.12
C PRO A 65 -16.83 -9.88 4.98
N GLU A 66 -18.00 -10.06 5.58
CA GLU A 66 -18.49 -9.25 6.70
C GLU A 66 -17.37 -9.14 7.74
N GLY A 67 -16.62 -8.05 7.70
CA GLY A 67 -15.42 -7.93 8.49
C GLY A 67 -14.68 -6.60 8.35
N VAL A 68 -15.20 -5.66 7.54
CA VAL A 68 -14.86 -4.25 7.73
C VAL A 68 -15.76 -3.76 8.87
N PRO A 69 -15.24 -3.51 10.08
CA PRO A 69 -16.06 -2.94 11.13
C PRO A 69 -16.60 -1.60 10.63
N ARG A 70 -17.90 -1.56 10.34
CA ARG A 70 -18.67 -0.33 10.15
C ARG A 70 -18.82 0.35 11.51
N SER A 71 -17.71 0.83 12.08
CA SER A 71 -17.63 1.85 13.13
C SER A 71 -16.22 1.87 13.70
N ASN A 72 -15.50 2.94 13.39
CA ASN A 72 -14.97 3.84 14.42
C ASN A 72 -14.81 5.22 13.77
N GLY A 73 -15.51 6.20 14.36
CA GLY A 73 -15.84 7.48 13.75
C GLY A 73 -14.65 8.31 13.28
N ARG A 74 -14.61 8.52 11.96
CA ARG A 74 -14.45 9.80 11.24
C ARG A 74 -14.42 9.40 9.77
N PRO A 75 -15.13 10.06 8.85
CA PRO A 75 -14.68 10.01 7.46
C PRO A 75 -13.21 10.44 7.52
N ALA A 76 -12.30 9.58 7.08
CA ALA A 76 -10.98 10.08 6.73
C ALA A 76 -11.29 11.18 5.72
N GLY A 77 -11.15 12.45 6.15
CA GLY A 77 -11.18 13.56 5.22
C GLY A 77 -10.19 13.26 4.09
N PRO A 78 -10.28 13.94 2.95
CA PRO A 78 -9.29 13.79 1.89
C PRO A 78 -7.92 13.86 2.56
N VAL A 79 -7.21 12.73 2.59
CA VAL A 79 -5.85 12.68 3.12
C VAL A 79 -5.12 13.76 2.32
N PRO A 80 -4.56 14.79 2.97
CA PRO A 80 -3.74 15.75 2.26
C PRO A 80 -2.78 14.95 1.40
N ASP A 81 -2.63 15.36 0.15
CA ASP A 81 -1.55 14.92 -0.72
C ASP A 81 -0.25 15.45 -0.09
N GLU A 82 0.11 14.89 1.06
CA GLU A 82 1.39 15.11 1.69
C GLU A 82 2.33 14.24 0.85
N PRO A 83 3.17 14.85 -0.01
CA PRO A 83 4.12 14.09 -0.79
C PRO A 83 4.94 13.27 0.18
N ASP A 84 5.04 11.96 -0.07
CA ASP A 84 5.81 11.06 0.76
C ASP A 84 7.24 11.63 0.83
N PRO A 85 7.77 12.00 2.02
CA PRO A 85 9.09 12.62 2.14
C PRO A 85 10.24 11.64 1.83
N GLY A 86 9.95 10.52 1.17
CA GLY A 86 10.86 9.43 0.86
C GLY A 86 10.73 8.85 -0.54
N GLU A 87 10.15 9.56 -1.51
CA GLU A 87 10.51 9.34 -2.92
C GLU A 87 11.79 10.15 -3.21
N PRO A 88 13.01 9.56 -3.15
CA PRO A 88 14.01 10.04 -4.09
C PRO A 88 13.43 9.72 -5.47
N ASP A 89 13.14 10.76 -6.24
CA ASP A 89 13.06 10.62 -7.69
C ASP A 89 14.23 9.72 -8.11
N PRO A 90 14.03 8.65 -8.89
CA PRO A 90 15.14 8.09 -9.62
C PRO A 90 15.61 9.22 -10.55
N GLU A 91 16.59 9.99 -10.09
CA GLU A 91 17.36 10.94 -10.90
C GLU A 91 17.76 10.16 -12.14
N GLY A 92 17.04 10.43 -13.23
CA GLY A 92 17.40 9.99 -14.55
C GLY A 92 18.66 10.73 -14.95
N ASP A 93 19.80 10.23 -14.50
CA ASP A 93 21.09 10.52 -15.12
C ASP A 93 21.15 9.76 -16.46
N ASP A 94 20.33 10.18 -17.41
CA ASP A 94 20.51 9.87 -18.83
C ASP A 94 20.81 11.17 -19.58
N ALA A 95 22.11 11.38 -19.75
CA ALA A 95 22.78 12.07 -20.84
C ALA A 95 22.13 13.31 -21.47
N ALA A 96 22.79 14.46 -21.25
CA ALA A 96 22.90 15.49 -22.27
C ALA A 96 24.32 16.07 -22.28
N ASP A 97 25.13 15.50 -23.17
CA ASP A 97 26.06 16.19 -24.07
C ASP A 97 26.37 17.67 -23.77
N SER A 98 27.61 17.97 -23.40
CA SER A 98 28.31 19.22 -23.76
C SER A 98 29.78 19.14 -23.37
N LEU A 99 30.66 18.73 -24.30
CA LEU A 99 31.95 19.39 -24.53
C LEU A 99 32.52 19.08 -25.92
#